data_AF-A0A660PY97-F1
#
_entry.id   AF-A0A660PY97-F1
#
_cell.length_a   1.000
_cell.length_b   1.000
_cell.length_c   1.000
_cell.angle_alpha   90.00
_cell.angle_beta   90.00
_cell.angle_gamma   90.00
#
_symmetry.space_group_name_H-M   'P 1'
#
loop_
_entity.id
_entity.type
_entity.pdbx_description
1 polymer ?
#
loop_
_entity_poly.entity_id
_entity_poly.type
_entity_poly.pdbx_seq_one_letter_code
_entity_poly.pdbx_strand_id
1 'polypeptide(L)'
;VTGATIGRFFRFHVAVLPGIFTVLIALHLFFIQRQGMSEPLEWAGKPPQQKKYMAFFPNFLLRELLIWLILLNLLAVLAVFFPDGIGPVHWPLGQKADPFAPPPPVIRPEWYFMFAFQALKMIPAHILFIEGELFGIFVISLAGAAWLIAPFFAARRREGEKSPAMVIFGWIILIFFIVMTVIGYFLE
;
A
#
# COMPACT_ATOMS: atom_id res chain seq x y z
N VAL A 1 -18.48 16.54 -11.24
CA VAL A 1 -17.09 16.52 -11.77
C VAL A 1 -17.10 17.10 -13.18
N THR A 2 -16.21 18.04 -13.53
CA THR A 2 -16.21 18.71 -14.85
C THR A 2 -14.90 18.47 -15.61
N GLY A 3 -14.82 18.88 -16.89
CA GLY A 3 -13.59 18.81 -17.67
C GLY A 3 -12.41 19.56 -17.04
N ALA A 4 -12.69 20.64 -16.30
CA ALA A 4 -11.65 21.36 -15.55
C ALA A 4 -11.03 20.50 -14.43
N THR A 5 -11.83 19.64 -13.78
CA THR A 5 -11.33 18.67 -12.79
C THR A 5 -10.40 17.66 -13.45
N ILE A 6 -10.79 17.11 -14.60
CA ILE A 6 -9.99 16.13 -15.36
C ILE A 6 -8.64 16.74 -15.79
N GLY A 7 -8.63 17.95 -16.35
CA GLY A 7 -7.39 18.61 -16.77
C GLY A 7 -6.43 18.93 -15.61
N ARG A 8 -6.95 19.18 -14.41
CA ARG A 8 -6.12 19.33 -13.21
C ARG A 8 -5.55 17.99 -12.76
N PHE A 9 -6.39 16.95 -12.68
CA PHE A 9 -5.99 15.61 -12.24
C PHE A 9 -4.97 14.99 -13.20
N PHE A 10 -5.13 15.17 -14.51
CA PHE A 10 -4.16 14.73 -15.52
C PHE A 10 -2.77 15.34 -15.28
N ARG A 11 -2.69 16.65 -15.07
CA ARG A 11 -1.41 17.33 -14.79
C ARG A 11 -0.75 16.83 -13.51
N PHE A 12 -1.54 16.64 -12.45
CA PHE A 12 -1.03 16.08 -11.20
C PHE A 12 -0.52 14.65 -11.37
N HIS A 13 -1.30 13.79 -12.03
CA HIS A 13 -0.99 12.37 -12.17
C HIS A 13 0.18 12.10 -13.12
N VAL A 14 0.28 12.83 -14.24
CA VAL A 14 1.29 12.55 -15.27
C VAL A 14 2.61 13.27 -15.00
N ALA A 15 2.58 14.52 -14.52
CA ALA A 15 3.78 15.33 -14.35
C ALA A 15 4.20 15.48 -12.89
N VAL A 16 3.31 16.00 -12.04
CA VAL A 16 3.67 16.44 -10.69
C VAL A 16 4.00 15.25 -9.78
N LEU A 17 3.09 14.29 -9.64
CA LEU A 17 3.26 13.15 -8.74
C LEU A 17 4.44 12.24 -9.15
N PRO A 18 4.61 11.85 -10.43
CA PRO A 18 5.78 11.06 -10.84
C PRO A 18 7.09 11.81 -10.61
N GLY A 19 7.15 13.11 -10.89
CA GLY A 19 8.34 13.93 -10.63
C GLY A 19 8.72 13.98 -9.16
N ILE A 20 7.75 14.19 -8.26
CA ILE A 20 7.98 14.13 -6.81
C ILE A 20 8.48 12.74 -6.41
N PHE A 21 7.85 11.68 -6.94
CA PHE A 21 8.21 10.31 -6.59
C PHE A 21 9.62 9.93 -7.06
N THR A 22 10.07 10.39 -8.23
CA THR A 22 11.45 10.21 -8.69
C THR A 22 12.47 10.81 -7.72
N VAL A 23 12.21 12.04 -7.22
CA VAL A 23 13.08 12.68 -6.22
C VAL A 23 13.08 11.89 -4.92
N LEU A 24 11.91 11.42 -4.46
CA LEU A 24 11.81 10.61 -3.25
C LEU A 24 12.56 9.28 -3.37
N ILE A 25 12.48 8.59 -4.52
CA ILE A 25 13.25 7.36 -4.77
C ILE A 25 14.76 7.66 -4.76
N ALA A 26 15.20 8.73 -5.41
CA ALA A 26 16.62 9.10 -5.42
C ALA A 26 17.15 9.37 -4.01
N LEU A 27 16.39 10.10 -3.19
CA LEU A 27 16.73 10.33 -1.78
C LEU A 27 16.72 9.03 -0.97
N HIS A 28 15.74 8.16 -1.19
CA HIS A 28 15.67 6.86 -0.54
C HIS A 28 16.90 6.00 -0.84
N LEU A 29 17.28 5.88 -2.12
CA LEU A 29 18.47 5.14 -2.54
C LEU A 29 19.77 5.76 -1.98
N PHE A 30 19.85 7.09 -1.93
CA PHE A 30 20.96 7.79 -1.31
C PHE A 30 21.11 7.42 0.18
N PHE A 31 20.01 7.38 0.94
CA PHE A 31 20.06 6.97 2.34
C PHE A 31 20.45 5.50 2.51
N ILE A 32 19.97 4.61 1.64
CA ILE A 32 20.40 3.19 1.65
C ILE A 32 21.91 3.09 1.38
N GLN A 33 22.45 3.83 0.42
CA GLN A 33 23.89 3.82 0.14
C GLN A 33 24.71 4.38 1.30
N ARG A 34 24.19 5.39 2.01
CA ARG A 34 24.88 6.03 3.13
C ARG A 34 24.80 5.22 4.43
N GLN A 35 23.66 4.60 4.71
CA GLN A 35 23.39 3.90 5.97
C GLN A 35 23.61 2.38 5.88
N GLY A 36 23.71 1.84 4.66
CA GLY A 36 23.74 0.40 4.41
C GLY A 36 22.34 -0.22 4.35
N MET A 37 22.27 -1.47 3.87
CA MET A 37 21.02 -2.23 3.86
C MET A 37 20.73 -2.82 5.24
N SER A 38 19.46 -2.93 5.61
CA SER A 38 19.03 -3.64 6.82
C SER A 38 19.43 -5.11 6.75
N GLU A 39 20.05 -5.62 7.82
CA GLU A 39 20.43 -7.02 7.91
C GLU A 39 19.28 -7.89 8.43
N PRO A 40 19.24 -9.18 8.07
CA PRO A 40 18.30 -10.13 8.67
C PRO A 40 18.47 -10.18 10.19
N LEU A 41 17.36 -10.33 10.92
CA LEU A 41 17.38 -10.47 12.39
C LEU A 41 18.28 -11.63 12.86
N GLU A 42 18.42 -12.68 12.05
CA GLU A 42 19.28 -13.84 12.32
C GLU A 42 20.77 -13.50 12.34
N TRP A 43 21.16 -12.34 11.80
CA TRP A 43 22.55 -11.85 11.79
C TRP A 43 22.82 -10.86 12.92
N ALA A 44 21.79 -10.46 13.67
CA ALA A 44 21.96 -9.59 14.82
C ALA A 44 22.87 -10.25 15.86
N GLY A 45 23.86 -9.49 16.35
CA GLY A 45 24.86 -9.99 17.30
C GLY A 45 25.89 -10.97 16.74
N LYS A 46 25.80 -11.38 15.46
CA LYS A 46 26.84 -12.20 14.83
C LYS A 46 28.05 -11.35 14.42
N PRO A 47 29.28 -11.87 14.60
CA PRO A 47 30.47 -11.18 14.13
C PRO A 47 30.51 -11.12 12.59
N PRO A 48 31.12 -10.08 11.99
CA PRO A 48 31.10 -9.86 10.54
C PRO A 48 31.59 -11.05 9.71
N GLN A 49 32.54 -11.84 10.24
CA GLN A 49 33.10 -13.00 9.55
C GLN A 49 32.07 -14.14 9.33
N GLN A 50 30.98 -14.16 10.11
CA GLN A 50 29.90 -15.14 9.96
C GLN A 50 28.79 -14.65 9.04
N LYS A 51 28.79 -13.37 8.63
CA LYS A 51 27.81 -12.78 7.71
C LYS A 51 28.28 -12.97 6.27
N LYS A 52 27.42 -13.51 5.41
CA LYS A 52 27.75 -13.80 4.01
C LYS A 52 26.98 -12.86 3.08
N TYR A 53 27.66 -11.86 2.55
CA TYR A 53 27.07 -10.92 1.60
C TYR A 53 27.29 -11.37 0.15
N MET A 54 26.32 -11.08 -0.71
CA MET A 54 26.41 -11.28 -2.15
C MET A 54 26.82 -9.96 -2.82
N ALA A 55 27.78 -10.00 -3.75
CA ALA A 55 28.12 -8.83 -4.54
C ALA A 55 26.91 -8.36 -5.37
N PHE A 56 26.67 -7.04 -5.41
CA PHE A 56 25.53 -6.47 -6.14
C PHE A 56 25.61 -6.81 -7.63
N PHE A 57 26.76 -6.57 -8.24
CA PHE A 57 27.04 -6.96 -9.62
C PHE A 57 28.07 -8.10 -9.66
N PRO A 58 27.86 -9.14 -10.50
CA PRO A 58 26.67 -9.38 -11.34
C PRO A 58 25.57 -10.17 -10.61
N ASN A 59 25.90 -10.81 -9.48
CA ASN A 59 25.11 -11.90 -8.92
C ASN A 59 23.72 -11.47 -8.45
N PHE A 60 23.64 -10.45 -7.59
CA PHE A 60 22.35 -9.97 -7.09
C PHE A 60 21.50 -9.40 -8.23
N LEU A 61 22.09 -8.58 -9.10
CA LEU A 61 21.39 -8.00 -10.25
C LEU A 61 20.76 -9.06 -11.16
N LEU A 62 21.50 -10.11 -11.52
CA LEU A 62 20.98 -11.18 -12.39
C LEU A 62 19.86 -11.97 -11.70
N ARG A 63 20.00 -12.24 -10.40
CA ARG A 63 18.95 -12.89 -9.61
C ARG A 63 17.68 -12.06 -9.57
N GLU A 64 17.78 -10.76 -9.30
CA GLU A 64 16.62 -9.86 -9.26
C GLU A 64 15.98 -9.73 -10.64
N LEU A 65 16.78 -9.64 -11.71
CA LEU A 65 16.26 -9.57 -13.08
C LEU A 65 15.39 -10.79 -13.45
N LEU A 66 15.79 -11.99 -13.02
CA LEU A 66 14.99 -13.20 -13.21
C LEU A 66 13.64 -13.13 -12.49
N ILE A 67 13.62 -12.61 -11.25
CA ILE A 67 12.38 -12.41 -10.48
C ILE A 67 11.49 -11.39 -11.19
N TRP A 68 12.05 -10.26 -11.63
CA TRP A 68 11.32 -9.25 -12.40
C TRP A 68 10.75 -9.80 -13.70
N LEU A 69 11.50 -10.65 -14.41
CA LEU A 69 11.00 -11.30 -15.63
C LEU A 69 9.75 -12.14 -15.33
N ILE A 70 9.76 -12.92 -14.25
CA ILE A 70 8.61 -13.73 -13.84
C ILE A 70 7.42 -12.84 -13.47
N LEU A 71 7.64 -11.78 -12.68
CA LEU A 71 6.58 -10.85 -12.25
C LEU A 71 5.97 -10.08 -13.43
N LEU A 72 6.78 -9.63 -14.38
CA LEU A 72 6.31 -8.94 -15.58
C LEU A 72 5.54 -9.88 -16.51
N ASN A 73 5.94 -11.14 -16.62
CA ASN A 73 5.16 -12.14 -17.37
C ASN A 73 3.80 -12.40 -16.69
N LEU A 74 3.75 -12.52 -15.37
CA LEU A 74 2.48 -12.64 -14.64
C LEU A 74 1.59 -11.42 -14.88
N LEU A 75 2.16 -10.21 -14.81
CA LEU A 75 1.41 -8.98 -15.10
C LEU A 75 0.89 -8.96 -16.54
N ALA A 76 1.70 -9.38 -17.52
CA ALA A 76 1.27 -9.47 -18.91
C ALA A 76 0.12 -10.47 -19.10
N VAL A 77 0.18 -11.64 -18.45
CA VAL A 77 -0.90 -12.62 -18.44
C VAL A 77 -2.18 -12.02 -17.86
N LEU A 78 -2.09 -11.35 -16.71
CA LEU A 78 -3.25 -10.67 -16.11
C LEU A 78 -3.82 -9.59 -17.04
N ALA A 79 -2.97 -8.76 -17.64
CA ALA A 79 -3.40 -7.67 -18.52
C ALA A 79 -4.05 -8.16 -19.82
N VAL A 80 -3.62 -9.31 -20.37
CA VAL A 80 -4.16 -9.85 -21.63
C VAL A 80 -5.42 -10.68 -21.39
N PHE A 81 -5.40 -11.57 -20.39
CA PHE A 81 -6.48 -12.53 -20.19
C PHE A 81 -7.55 -12.06 -19.19
N PHE A 82 -7.21 -11.14 -18.29
CA PHE A 82 -8.10 -10.62 -17.23
C PHE A 82 -7.99 -9.10 -17.10
N PRO A 83 -8.17 -8.33 -18.20
CA PRO A 83 -7.93 -6.89 -18.22
C PRO A 83 -8.80 -6.11 -17.23
N ASP A 84 -10.02 -6.60 -16.97
CA ASP A 84 -11.04 -6.04 -16.11
C ASP A 84 -11.13 -6.71 -14.73
N GLY A 85 -10.19 -7.61 -14.41
CA GLY A 85 -10.11 -8.29 -13.11
C GLY A 85 -10.62 -9.73 -13.12
N ILE A 86 -10.76 -10.31 -11.93
CA ILE A 86 -11.03 -11.75 -11.75
C ILE A 86 -12.13 -11.93 -10.70
N GLY A 87 -13.21 -12.64 -11.06
CA GLY A 87 -14.28 -13.03 -10.15
C GLY A 87 -14.97 -11.84 -9.45
N PRO A 88 -15.00 -11.78 -8.11
CA PRO A 88 -15.66 -10.69 -7.37
C PRO A 88 -14.90 -9.35 -7.46
N VAL A 89 -13.64 -9.37 -7.89
CA VAL A 89 -12.79 -8.20 -8.13
C VAL A 89 -12.82 -7.91 -9.63
N HIS A 90 -13.96 -7.43 -10.13
CA HIS A 90 -14.13 -7.01 -11.52
C HIS A 90 -14.43 -5.51 -11.61
N TRP A 91 -13.92 -4.84 -12.64
CA TRP A 91 -14.12 -3.42 -12.89
C TRP A 91 -14.76 -3.19 -14.26
N PRO A 92 -15.78 -2.35 -14.37
CA PRO A 92 -16.37 -1.99 -15.66
C PRO A 92 -15.44 -1.07 -16.45
N LEU A 93 -14.40 -1.64 -17.07
CA LEU A 93 -13.50 -0.89 -17.94
C LEU A 93 -14.20 -0.56 -19.28
N GLY A 94 -14.06 0.67 -19.75
CA GLY A 94 -14.56 1.11 -21.06
C GLY A 94 -15.97 1.71 -21.09
N GLN A 95 -16.71 1.69 -19.99
CA GLN A 95 -17.98 2.42 -19.88
C GLN A 95 -17.72 3.93 -19.75
N LYS A 96 -18.42 4.74 -20.54
CA LYS A 96 -18.34 6.20 -20.41
C LYS A 96 -19.08 6.64 -19.14
N ALA A 97 -18.47 7.58 -18.40
CA ALA A 97 -19.13 8.20 -17.27
C ALA A 97 -20.39 8.94 -17.72
N ASP A 98 -21.52 8.60 -17.12
CA ASP A 98 -22.80 9.29 -17.28
C ASP A 98 -23.19 9.93 -15.93
N PRO A 99 -23.15 11.28 -15.82
CA PRO A 99 -23.53 11.98 -14.59
C PRO A 99 -25.00 11.83 -14.19
N PHE A 100 -25.86 11.39 -15.12
CA PHE A 100 -27.31 11.26 -14.90
C PHE A 100 -27.75 9.81 -14.68
N ALA A 101 -26.84 8.85 -14.87
CA ALA A 101 -27.12 7.45 -14.58
C ALA A 101 -27.28 7.24 -13.06
N PRO A 102 -28.18 6.34 -12.63
CA PRO A 102 -28.27 5.97 -11.23
C PRO A 102 -26.95 5.32 -10.75
N PRO A 103 -26.61 5.47 -9.47
CA PRO A 103 -25.46 4.77 -8.90
C PRO A 103 -25.60 3.25 -9.11
N PRO A 104 -24.49 2.54 -9.41
CA PRO A 104 -24.51 1.09 -9.48
C PRO A 104 -25.06 0.46 -8.19
N PRO A 105 -25.73 -0.70 -8.27
CA PRO A 105 -26.30 -1.37 -7.10
C PRO A 105 -25.24 -1.72 -6.05
N VAL A 106 -24.00 -1.98 -6.48
CA VAL A 106 -22.85 -2.18 -5.61
C VAL A 106 -21.71 -1.29 -6.11
N ILE A 107 -21.37 -0.25 -5.33
CA ILE A 107 -20.22 0.61 -5.60
C ILE A 107 -19.03 0.05 -4.82
N ARG A 108 -17.96 -0.29 -5.54
CA ARG A 108 -16.70 -0.73 -4.95
C ARG A 108 -15.58 0.18 -5.45
N PRO A 109 -14.63 0.59 -4.59
CA PRO A 109 -13.40 1.23 -5.02
C PRO A 109 -12.35 0.18 -5.34
N GLU A 110 -11.26 0.57 -5.99
CA GLU A 110 -10.17 -0.34 -6.35
C GLU A 110 -9.71 -1.17 -5.13
N TRP A 111 -9.30 -2.42 -5.38
CA TRP A 111 -9.08 -3.41 -4.32
C TRP A 111 -8.14 -2.95 -3.20
N TYR A 112 -7.15 -2.12 -3.51
CA TYR A 112 -6.21 -1.57 -2.51
C TYR A 112 -6.82 -0.48 -1.61
N PHE A 113 -8.00 0.05 -1.95
CA PHE A 113 -8.79 0.96 -1.11
C PHE A 113 -9.98 0.30 -0.42
N MET A 114 -10.28 -0.97 -0.73
CA MET A 114 -11.47 -1.67 -0.23
C MET A 114 -11.53 -1.71 1.30
N PHE A 115 -10.41 -1.95 1.98
CA PHE A 115 -10.38 -2.00 3.44
C PHE A 115 -10.83 -0.68 4.08
N ALA A 116 -10.40 0.46 3.53
CA ALA A 116 -10.71 1.77 4.06
C ALA A 116 -12.16 2.14 3.77
N PHE A 117 -12.63 1.84 2.57
CA PHE A 117 -14.03 2.05 2.18
C PHE A 117 -14.99 1.23 3.04
N GLN A 118 -14.71 -0.06 3.23
CA GLN A 118 -15.54 -0.92 4.07
C GLN A 118 -15.55 -0.42 5.53
N ALA A 119 -14.38 -0.04 6.06
CA ALA A 119 -14.28 0.50 7.42
C ALA A 119 -15.10 1.80 7.59
N LEU A 120 -15.08 2.69 6.59
CA LEU A 120 -15.90 3.91 6.61
C LEU A 120 -17.40 3.60 6.51
N LYS A 121 -17.79 2.62 5.69
CA LYS A 121 -19.20 2.21 5.54
C LYS A 121 -19.80 1.62 6.81
N MET A 122 -18.98 0.96 7.64
CA MET A 122 -19.41 0.40 8.93
C MET A 122 -19.65 1.46 10.01
N ILE A 123 -19.18 2.69 9.81
CA ILE A 123 -19.36 3.77 10.77
C ILE A 123 -20.78 4.34 10.62
N PRO A 124 -21.55 4.49 11.72
CA PRO A 124 -22.88 5.09 11.65
C PRO A 124 -22.79 6.54 11.15
N ALA A 125 -23.82 7.00 10.44
CA ALA A 125 -23.83 8.33 9.81
C ALA A 125 -23.55 9.48 10.79
N HIS A 126 -23.92 9.34 12.07
CA HIS A 126 -23.63 10.31 13.11
C HIS A 126 -23.04 9.62 14.33
N ILE A 127 -21.94 10.17 14.84
CA ILE A 127 -21.36 9.80 16.13
C ILE A 127 -21.46 11.03 17.03
N LEU A 128 -22.40 10.99 17.98
CA LEU A 128 -22.72 12.12 18.87
C LEU A 128 -23.08 13.38 18.05
N PHE A 129 -22.18 14.35 17.97
CA PHE A 129 -22.36 15.63 17.28
C PHE A 129 -21.51 15.76 16.01
N ILE A 130 -20.80 14.70 15.61
CA ILE A 130 -19.87 14.70 14.47
C ILE A 130 -20.42 13.77 13.39
N GLU A 131 -20.26 14.17 12.12
CA GLU A 131 -20.52 13.29 10.98
C GLU A 131 -19.61 12.07 11.04
N GLY A 132 -20.20 10.88 10.93
CA GLY A 132 -19.47 9.62 11.07
C GLY A 132 -18.34 9.47 10.05
N GLU A 133 -18.54 9.95 8.81
CA GLU A 133 -17.52 9.93 7.77
C GLU A 133 -16.28 10.75 8.15
N LEU A 134 -16.46 11.98 8.65
CA LEU A 134 -15.36 12.82 9.10
C LEU A 134 -14.60 12.17 10.27
N PHE A 135 -15.32 11.59 11.22
CA PHE A 135 -14.71 10.84 12.31
C PHE A 135 -13.90 9.64 11.80
N GLY A 136 -14.44 8.88 10.86
CA GLY A 136 -13.77 7.75 10.25
C GLY A 136 -12.50 8.13 9.49
N ILE A 137 -12.56 9.17 8.65
CA ILE A 137 -11.41 9.70 7.93
C ILE A 137 -10.33 10.15 8.93
N PHE A 138 -10.74 10.84 10.00
CA PHE A 138 -9.82 11.27 11.05
C PHE A 138 -9.13 10.08 11.73
N VAL A 139 -9.88 9.05 12.13
CA VAL A 139 -9.33 7.85 12.80
C VAL A 139 -8.37 7.08 11.88
N ILE A 140 -8.74 6.85 10.61
CA ILE A 140 -7.89 6.15 9.65
C ILE A 140 -6.61 6.96 9.38
N SER A 141 -6.73 8.28 9.24
CA SER A 141 -5.57 9.17 9.03
C SER A 141 -4.64 9.16 10.25
N LEU A 142 -5.20 9.19 11.47
CA LEU A 142 -4.44 9.10 12.70
C LEU A 142 -3.73 7.74 12.82
N ALA A 143 -4.38 6.64 12.44
CA ALA A 143 -3.77 5.32 12.41
C ALA A 143 -2.61 5.25 11.40
N GLY A 144 -2.77 5.84 10.21
CA GLY A 144 -1.71 5.96 9.21
C GLY A 144 -0.53 6.79 9.71
N ALA A 145 -0.80 7.92 10.37
CA ALA A 145 0.22 8.73 11.00
C ALA A 145 0.95 7.97 12.13
N ALA A 146 0.21 7.24 12.97
CA ALA A 146 0.75 6.38 14.02
C ALA A 146 1.69 5.30 13.45
N TRP A 147 1.36 4.73 12.29
CA TRP A 147 2.23 3.78 11.59
C TRP A 147 3.53 4.43 11.10
N LEU A 148 3.47 5.65 10.55
CA LEU A 148 4.65 6.38 10.10
C LEU A 148 5.63 6.70 11.24
N ILE A 149 5.11 6.98 12.43
CA ILE A 149 5.93 7.27 13.63
C ILE A 149 6.35 6.00 14.39
N ALA A 150 5.80 4.83 14.03
CA ALA A 150 6.03 3.59 14.75
C ALA A 150 7.52 3.17 14.89
N PRO A 151 8.39 3.37 13.87
CA PRO A 151 9.82 3.08 14.00
C PRO A 151 10.52 3.85 15.12
N PHE A 152 10.07 5.07 15.44
CA PHE A 152 10.68 5.90 16.49
C PHE A 152 10.37 5.41 17.90
N PHE A 153 9.24 4.73 18.10
CA PHE A 153 8.92 4.07 19.37
C PHE A 153 9.72 2.77 19.56
N ALA A 154 10.06 2.08 18.47
CA ALA A 154 10.87 0.87 18.50
C ALA A 154 12.38 1.14 18.61
N ALA A 155 12.85 2.34 18.24
CA ALA A 155 14.27 2.73 18.21
C ALA A 155 15.00 2.68 19.57
N ARG A 156 14.27 2.53 20.69
CA ARG A 156 14.86 2.43 22.03
C ARG A 156 15.34 1.00 22.41
N ARG A 157 15.19 0.02 21.52
CA ARG A 157 15.57 -1.39 21.78
C ARG A 157 16.92 -1.76 21.16
N ARG A 158 17.55 -2.79 21.73
CA ARG A 158 18.82 -3.34 21.24
C ARG A 158 18.65 -3.95 19.85
N GLU A 159 19.68 -3.81 19.03
CA GLU A 159 19.75 -4.37 17.69
C GLU A 159 19.53 -5.89 17.74
N GLY A 160 18.50 -6.39 17.05
CA GLY A 160 18.10 -7.81 17.03
C GLY A 160 16.90 -8.20 17.90
N GLU A 161 16.42 -7.33 18.78
CA GLU A 161 15.23 -7.62 19.59
C GLU A 161 13.95 -7.16 18.90
N LYS A 162 13.06 -8.12 18.56
CA LYS A 162 11.70 -7.79 18.11
C LYS A 162 10.97 -7.10 19.25
N SER A 163 10.38 -5.93 19.00
CA SER A 163 9.42 -5.32 19.94
C SER A 163 8.12 -6.13 19.88
N PRO A 164 7.74 -6.90 20.93
CA PRO A 164 6.53 -7.72 20.86
C PRO A 164 5.29 -6.85 20.62
N ALA A 165 5.24 -5.66 21.23
CA ALA A 165 4.18 -4.69 21.04
C ALA A 165 4.08 -4.22 19.58
N MET A 166 5.20 -3.93 18.91
CA MET A 166 5.20 -3.50 17.50
C MET A 166 4.80 -4.62 16.55
N VAL A 167 5.23 -5.86 16.85
CA VAL A 167 4.82 -7.05 16.08
C VAL A 167 3.31 -7.27 16.21
N ILE A 168 2.78 -7.24 17.43
CA ILE A 168 1.33 -7.38 17.68
C ILE A 168 0.57 -6.25 16.98
N PHE A 169 1.05 -5.01 17.07
CA PHE A 169 0.43 -3.86 16.40
C PHE A 169 0.39 -4.04 14.88
N GLY A 170 1.48 -4.50 14.26
CA GLY A 170 1.53 -4.80 12.82
C GLY A 170 0.56 -5.92 12.43
N TRP A 171 0.45 -6.98 13.23
CA TRP A 171 -0.52 -8.06 13.00
C TRP A 171 -1.97 -7.58 13.10
N ILE A 172 -2.30 -6.73 14.08
CA ILE A 172 -3.64 -6.13 14.20
C ILE A 172 -3.99 -5.36 12.93
N ILE A 173 -3.08 -4.53 12.42
CA ILE A 173 -3.30 -3.76 11.18
C ILE A 173 -3.49 -4.69 9.98
N LEU A 174 -2.64 -5.71 9.84
CA LEU A 174 -2.74 -6.66 8.73
C LEU A 174 -4.05 -7.44 8.76
N ILE A 175 -4.45 -7.94 9.94
CA ILE A 175 -5.72 -8.63 10.12
C ILE A 175 -6.88 -7.68 9.81
N PHE A 176 -6.82 -6.43 10.27
CA PHE A 176 -7.80 -5.41 9.94
C PHE A 176 -7.94 -5.20 8.42
N PHE A 177 -6.83 -5.06 7.68
CA PHE A 177 -6.87 -4.90 6.22
C PHE A 177 -7.51 -6.12 5.54
N ILE A 178 -7.11 -7.33 5.93
CA ILE A 178 -7.65 -8.57 5.35
C ILE A 178 -9.15 -8.69 5.66
N VAL A 179 -9.54 -8.55 6.93
CA VAL A 179 -10.93 -8.70 7.36
C VAL A 179 -11.83 -7.68 6.69
N MET A 180 -11.47 -6.40 6.68
CA MET A 180 -12.28 -5.36 6.02
C MET A 180 -12.38 -5.59 4.51
N THR A 181 -11.29 -6.01 3.85
CA THR A 181 -11.31 -6.33 2.42
C THR A 181 -12.22 -7.52 2.12
N VAL A 182 -12.13 -8.59 2.91
CA VAL A 182 -12.98 -9.79 2.74
C VAL A 182 -14.45 -9.44 2.96
N ILE A 183 -14.77 -8.67 4.00
CA ILE A 183 -16.15 -8.23 4.25
C ILE A 183 -16.68 -7.43 3.06
N GLY A 184 -15.92 -6.46 2.55
CA GLY A 184 -16.37 -5.61 1.43
C GLY A 184 -16.59 -6.36 0.11
N TYR A 185 -15.94 -7.51 -0.10
CA TYR A 185 -16.13 -8.31 -1.32
C TYR A 185 -17.19 -9.42 -1.19
N PHE A 186 -17.37 -10.00 0.00
CA PHE A 186 -18.12 -11.25 0.16
C PHE A 186 -19.35 -11.17 1.07
N LEU A 187 -19.48 -10.13 1.90
CA LEU A 187 -20.56 -10.02 2.88
C LEU A 187 -21.53 -8.87 2.60
N GLU A 188 -21.34 -8.18 1.46
CA GLU A 188 -22.21 -7.13 0.92
C GLU A 188 -22.54 -7.37 -0.56
#